data_AF-A0A173TAT5-F1
#
_entry.id   AF-A0A173TAT5-F1
#
_cell.length_a   1.000
_cell.length_b   1.000
_cell.length_c   1.000
_cell.angle_alpha   90.00
_cell.angle_beta   90.00
_cell.angle_gamma   90.00
#
_symmetry.space_group_name_H-M   'P 1'
#
loop_
_entity.id
_entity.type
_entity.pdbx_description
1 polymer ?
#
loop_
_entity_poly.entity_id
_entity_poly.type
_entity_poly.pdbx_seq_one_letter_code
_entity_poly.pdbx_strand_id
1 'polypeptide(L)'
;MSKKNKFQYRFHISDKNMWNVKQHLASVGASTEDYINSYLIIQPDKYHNRPDLLEVMSKGEYFGRLGYFSEDDKERVSVLIAHPRKNPYSVDIDQEEFENNKELVVIISSDVEL
;
A
#
# COMPACT_ATOMS: atom_id res chain seq x y z
N MET A 1 -21.10 15.35 4.32
CA MET A 1 -21.28 13.90 4.03
C MET A 1 -20.63 13.15 5.17
N SER A 2 -21.35 12.23 5.82
CA SER A 2 -20.74 11.38 6.85
C SER A 2 -19.61 10.59 6.19
N LYS A 3 -18.37 10.72 6.67
CA LYS A 3 -17.28 9.80 6.28
C LYS A 3 -17.77 8.41 6.67
N LYS A 4 -18.16 7.57 5.71
CA LYS A 4 -18.31 6.15 5.98
C LYS A 4 -16.98 5.69 6.57
N ASN A 5 -17.02 5.07 7.75
CA ASN A 5 -15.83 4.44 8.30
C ASN A 5 -15.43 3.34 7.32
N LYS A 6 -14.24 3.48 6.74
CA LYS A 6 -13.67 2.45 5.87
C LYS A 6 -13.26 1.26 6.71
N PHE A 7 -13.42 0.05 6.18
CA PHE A 7 -12.85 -1.15 6.76
C PHE A 7 -11.33 -1.12 6.58
N GLN A 8 -10.58 -1.49 7.62
CA GLN A 8 -9.13 -1.50 7.61
C GLN A 8 -8.62 -2.94 7.68
N TYR A 9 -7.76 -3.29 6.73
CA TYR A 9 -7.16 -4.62 6.62
C TYR A 9 -5.64 -4.50 6.66
N ARG A 10 -4.99 -5.32 7.49
CA ARG A 10 -3.54 -5.33 7.70
C ARG A 10 -2.93 -6.54 7.00
N PHE A 11 -1.85 -6.31 6.27
CA PHE A 11 -1.16 -7.35 5.51
C PHE A 11 0.34 -7.29 5.77
N HIS A 12 0.95 -8.42 6.13
CA HIS A 12 2.40 -8.54 6.22
C HIS A 12 2.99 -8.69 4.81
N ILE A 13 4.02 -7.91 4.53
CA ILE A 13 4.66 -7.90 3.22
C ILE A 13 5.92 -8.76 3.23
N SER A 14 5.97 -9.71 2.30
CA SER A 14 7.09 -10.63 2.07
C SER A 14 8.15 -10.02 1.15
N ASP A 15 9.38 -10.53 1.24
CA ASP A 15 10.57 -10.06 0.49
C ASP A 15 10.74 -8.54 0.49
N LYS A 16 10.51 -7.95 1.67
CA LYS A 16 10.48 -6.50 1.88
C LYS A 16 11.81 -5.85 1.54
N ASN A 17 11.78 -4.84 0.67
CA ASN A 17 12.91 -3.98 0.40
C ASN A 17 12.95 -2.84 1.45
N MET A 18 13.67 -3.09 2.54
CA MET A 18 13.76 -2.17 3.68
C MET A 18 14.37 -0.81 3.31
N TRP A 19 15.25 -0.74 2.31
CA TRP A 19 15.79 0.55 1.85
C TRP A 19 14.68 1.37 1.20
N ASN A 20 13.91 0.76 0.31
CA ASN A 20 12.77 1.40 -0.35
C ASN A 20 11.72 1.90 0.64
N VAL A 21 11.42 1.10 1.67
CA VAL A 21 10.47 1.49 2.71
C VAL A 21 10.97 2.72 3.48
N LYS A 22 12.24 2.74 3.89
CA LYS A 22 12.82 3.88 4.62
C LYS A 22 12.82 5.16 3.78
N GLN A 23 13.14 5.07 2.49
CA GLN A 23 13.10 6.22 1.60
C GLN A 23 11.68 6.75 1.41
N HIS A 24 10.70 5.85 1.23
CA HIS A 24 9.30 6.23 1.19
C HIS A 24 8.86 6.96 2.47
N LEU A 25 9.12 6.38 3.65
CA LEU A 25 8.74 6.98 4.94
C LEU A 25 9.41 8.34 5.18
N ALA A 26 10.69 8.48 4.84
CA ALA A 26 11.39 9.75 4.94
C ALA A 26 10.79 10.82 3.99
N SER A 27 10.43 10.41 2.76
CA SER A 27 9.81 11.28 1.77
C SER A 27 8.41 11.74 2.21
N VAL A 28 7.60 10.83 2.76
CA VAL A 28 6.30 11.16 3.38
C VAL A 28 6.48 12.14 4.56
N GLY A 29 7.45 11.90 5.44
CA GLY A 29 7.75 12.80 6.56
C GLY A 29 8.19 14.20 6.13
N ALA A 30 8.74 14.35 4.92
CA ALA A 30 9.10 15.63 4.33
C ALA A 30 7.98 16.24 3.46
N SER A 31 6.84 15.56 3.30
CA SER A 31 5.72 16.06 2.49
C SER A 31 4.98 17.20 3.20
N THR A 32 4.38 18.09 2.43
CA THR A 32 3.53 19.18 2.92
C THR A 32 2.10 18.99 2.44
N GLU A 33 1.15 19.76 2.97
CA GLU A 33 -0.24 19.72 2.51
C GLU A 33 -0.37 20.08 1.02
N ASP A 34 0.49 20.97 0.52
CA ASP A 34 0.49 21.43 -0.87
C ASP A 34 1.30 20.53 -1.81
N TYR A 35 2.15 19.64 -1.28
CA TYR A 35 3.03 18.80 -2.09
C TYR A 35 3.30 17.44 -1.42
N ILE A 36 2.74 16.39 -2.03
CA ILE A 36 2.94 15.01 -1.60
C ILE A 36 4.17 14.45 -2.31
N ASN A 37 5.25 14.21 -1.57
CA ASN A 37 6.50 13.69 -2.15
C ASN A 37 6.39 12.21 -2.52
N SER A 38 5.58 11.45 -1.77
CA SER A 38 5.42 10.02 -2.03
C SER A 38 4.07 9.48 -1.60
N TYR A 39 3.57 8.51 -2.36
CA TYR A 39 2.34 7.78 -2.07
C TYR A 39 2.48 6.31 -2.46
N LEU A 40 1.62 5.47 -1.89
CA LEU A 40 1.60 4.03 -2.15
C LEU A 40 0.57 3.68 -3.20
N ILE A 41 0.90 2.67 -4.00
CA ILE A 41 -0.07 1.99 -4.86
C ILE A 41 0.07 0.48 -4.69
N ILE A 42 -1.03 -0.22 -4.92
CA ILE A 42 -1.03 -1.67 -5.12
C ILE A 42 -1.15 -1.91 -6.62
N GLN A 43 -0.18 -2.62 -7.18
CA GLN A 43 -0.25 -3.14 -8.53
C GLN A 43 -0.97 -4.50 -8.46
N PRO A 44 -1.92 -4.76 -9.38
CA PRO A 44 -1.57 -5.48 -10.60
C PRO A 44 -1.70 -4.45 -11.70
N ASP A 45 -0.64 -3.70 -11.92
CA ASP A 45 -0.72 -2.61 -12.87
C ASP A 45 -0.78 -3.21 -14.27
N LYS A 46 -1.99 -3.23 -14.83
CA LYS A 46 -2.31 -3.49 -16.24
C LYS A 46 -1.29 -2.91 -17.24
N TYR A 47 -0.52 -1.88 -16.89
CA TYR A 47 0.50 -1.27 -17.75
C TYR A 47 1.86 -1.98 -17.74
N HIS A 48 2.10 -2.88 -16.78
CA HIS A 48 3.24 -3.79 -16.77
C HIS A 48 2.66 -5.20 -16.98
N ASN A 49 3.13 -5.97 -17.97
CA ASN A 49 2.62 -7.29 -18.40
C ASN A 49 2.71 -8.41 -17.32
N ARG A 50 2.30 -8.16 -16.07
CA ARG A 50 2.35 -9.08 -14.93
C ARG A 50 1.07 -8.95 -14.09
N PRO A 51 -0.10 -9.27 -14.64
CA PRO A 51 -1.38 -9.19 -13.93
C PRO A 51 -1.44 -10.11 -12.68
N ASP A 52 -0.54 -11.09 -12.59
CA ASP A 52 -0.50 -12.09 -11.52
C ASP A 52 0.35 -11.66 -10.31
N LEU A 53 1.01 -10.51 -10.38
CA LEU A 53 1.93 -10.03 -9.35
C LEU A 53 1.30 -8.89 -8.56
N LEU A 54 0.89 -9.20 -7.33
CA LEU A 54 0.46 -8.19 -6.37
C LEU A 54 1.65 -7.72 -5.55
N GLU A 55 2.01 -6.46 -5.75
CA GLU A 55 3.09 -5.80 -5.03
C GLU A 55 2.69 -4.40 -4.60
N VAL A 56 3.29 -3.95 -3.50
CA VAL A 56 3.15 -2.58 -3.01
C VAL A 56 4.32 -1.77 -3.51
N MET A 57 4.01 -0.61 -4.09
CA MET A 57 5.02 0.29 -4.64
C MET A 57 4.89 1.67 -4.02
N SER A 58 6.04 2.33 -3.87
CA SER A 58 6.15 3.77 -3.69
C SER A 58 6.20 4.47 -5.04
N LYS A 59 5.46 5.58 -5.18
CA LYS A 59 5.52 6.53 -6.31
C LYS A 59 5.90 7.92 -5.78
N GLY A 60 6.38 8.80 -6.66
CA GLY A 60 6.78 10.18 -6.33
C GLY A 60 8.29 10.41 -6.46
N GLU A 61 8.87 11.24 -5.58
CA GLU A 61 10.32 11.45 -5.47
C GLU A 61 11.07 10.13 -5.26
N TYR A 62 10.43 9.21 -4.54
CA TYR A 62 10.92 7.86 -4.35
C TYR A 62 10.04 6.84 -5.08
N PHE A 63 10.64 6.16 -6.05
CA PHE A 63 9.99 5.10 -6.81
C PHE A 63 10.64 3.75 -6.52
N GLY A 64 9.84 2.76 -6.12
CA GLY A 64 10.35 1.41 -5.96
C GLY A 64 9.35 0.44 -5.37
N ARG A 65 9.59 -0.85 -5.63
CA ARG A 65 8.86 -1.96 -5.03
C ARG A 65 9.20 -2.08 -3.55
N LEU A 66 8.19 -2.13 -2.69
CA LEU A 66 8.37 -2.35 -1.26
C LEU A 66 8.40 -3.83 -0.90
N GLY A 67 7.64 -4.66 -1.61
CA GLY A 67 7.62 -6.12 -1.45
C GLY A 67 6.34 -6.72 -2.01
N TYR A 68 6.05 -7.96 -1.63
CA TYR A 68 4.93 -8.75 -2.14
C TYR A 68 3.90 -9.07 -1.06
N PHE A 69 2.63 -9.13 -1.46
CA PHE A 69 1.62 -9.78 -0.63
C PHE A 69 1.87 -11.30 -0.63
N SER A 70 1.61 -11.95 0.51
CA SER A 70 1.66 -13.41 0.62
C SER A 70 0.66 -14.05 -0.35
N GLU A 71 0.91 -15.28 -0.83
CA GLU A 71 -0.03 -15.98 -1.73
C GLU A 71 -1.44 -16.08 -1.13
N ASP A 72 -1.54 -16.31 0.19
CA ASP A 72 -2.80 -16.43 0.91
C ASP A 72 -3.56 -15.08 0.98
N ASP A 73 -2.85 -13.97 0.97
CA ASP A 73 -3.45 -12.63 1.02
C ASP A 73 -3.82 -12.09 -0.37
N LYS A 74 -3.29 -12.66 -1.45
CA LYS A 74 -3.48 -12.11 -2.81
C LYS A 74 -4.94 -12.05 -3.22
N GLU A 75 -5.74 -13.07 -2.89
CA GLU A 75 -7.16 -13.10 -3.23
C GLU A 75 -7.91 -11.98 -2.48
N ARG A 76 -7.67 -11.86 -1.18
CA ARG A 76 -8.27 -10.84 -0.32
C ARG A 76 -7.91 -9.43 -0.80
N VAL A 77 -6.65 -9.19 -1.10
CA VAL A 77 -6.17 -7.90 -1.62
C VAL A 77 -6.79 -7.58 -2.97
N SER A 78 -6.91 -8.56 -3.88
CA SER A 78 -7.54 -8.38 -5.19
C SER A 78 -8.98 -7.91 -5.08
N VAL A 79 -9.73 -8.47 -4.12
CA VAL A 79 -11.11 -8.04 -3.84
C VAL A 79 -11.16 -6.60 -3.33
N LEU A 80 -10.27 -6.23 -2.40
CA LEU A 80 -10.24 -4.89 -1.80
C LEU A 80 -9.95 -3.77 -2.81
N ILE A 81 -9.10 -4.06 -3.80
CA ILE A 81 -8.69 -3.09 -4.83
C ILE A 81 -9.52 -3.19 -6.11
N ALA A 82 -10.50 -4.11 -6.17
CA ALA A 82 -11.34 -4.29 -7.34
C ALA A 82 -12.21 -3.05 -7.59
N HIS A 83 -12.18 -2.54 -8.82
CA HIS A 83 -12.96 -1.38 -9.26
C HIS A 83 -12.75 -0.12 -8.39
N PRO A 84 -11.53 0.45 -8.31
CA PRO A 84 -11.20 1.56 -7.40
C PRO A 84 -12.06 2.83 -7.58
N ARG A 85 -12.66 3.02 -8.75
CA ARG A 85 -13.59 4.13 -9.00
C ARG A 85 -14.95 3.95 -8.31
N LYS A 86 -15.38 2.69 -8.12
CA LYS A 86 -16.64 2.33 -7.47
C LYS A 86 -16.44 2.13 -5.97
N ASN A 87 -15.33 1.51 -5.60
CA ASN A 87 -14.95 1.21 -4.23
C ASN A 87 -13.57 1.83 -3.94
N PRO A 88 -13.51 3.11 -3.57
CA PRO A 88 -12.24 3.78 -3.34
C PRO A 88 -11.50 3.18 -2.15
N TYR A 89 -10.25 2.79 -2.36
CA TYR A 89 -9.35 2.37 -1.30
C TYR A 89 -8.19 3.35 -1.11
N SER A 90 -7.57 3.33 0.07
CA SER A 90 -6.27 3.93 0.33
C SER A 90 -5.31 2.89 0.89
N VAL A 91 -4.02 3.16 0.77
CA VAL A 91 -2.94 2.25 1.17
C VAL A 91 -1.93 3.04 1.96
N ASP A 92 -1.61 2.55 3.15
CA ASP A 92 -0.67 3.17 4.07
C ASP A 92 0.28 2.11 4.64
N ILE A 93 1.44 2.53 5.16
CA ILE A 93 2.32 1.67 5.96
C ILE A 93 1.98 1.88 7.42
N ASP A 94 1.88 0.78 8.16
CA ASP A 94 1.93 0.85 9.62
C ASP A 94 3.34 1.25 10.07
N GLN A 95 3.51 2.55 10.36
CA GLN A 95 4.79 3.10 10.76
C GLN A 95 5.25 2.58 12.12
N GLU A 96 4.32 2.37 13.06
CA GLU A 96 4.65 1.88 14.40
C GLU A 96 5.22 0.46 14.33
N GLU A 97 4.55 -0.42 13.57
CA GLU A 97 5.01 -1.78 13.34
C GLU A 97 6.38 -1.80 12.65
N PHE A 98 6.58 -0.91 11.68
CA PHE A 98 7.87 -0.78 10.98
C PHE A 98 8.98 -0.26 11.89
N GLU A 99 8.70 0.73 12.74
CA GLU A 99 9.69 1.33 13.63
C GLU A 99 10.10 0.38 14.76
N ASN A 100 9.12 -0.28 15.39
CA ASN A 100 9.33 -1.12 16.56
C ASN A 100 9.82 -2.51 16.19
N ASN A 101 9.21 -3.14 15.17
CA ASN A 101 9.43 -4.56 14.87
C ASN A 101 10.23 -4.78 13.58
N LYS A 102 10.52 -3.72 12.81
CA LYS A 102 11.14 -3.80 11.47
C LYS A 102 10.32 -4.65 10.50
N GLU A 103 9.03 -4.75 10.73
CA GLU A 103 8.09 -5.46 9.88
C GLU A 103 7.37 -4.48 8.95
N LEU A 104 7.25 -4.86 7.68
CA LEU A 104 6.47 -4.07 6.73
C LEU A 104 5.04 -4.58 6.77
N VAL A 105 4.18 -3.83 7.44
CA VAL A 105 2.73 -4.04 7.41
C VAL A 105 2.07 -2.94 6.60
N VAL A 106 1.23 -3.34 5.66
CA VAL A 106 0.45 -2.42 4.83
C VAL A 106 -1.01 -2.46 5.26
N ILE A 107 -1.58 -1.27 5.45
CA ILE A 107 -2.96 -1.07 5.81
C ILE A 107 -3.72 -0.67 4.55
N ILE A 108 -4.71 -1.48 4.16
CA ILE A 108 -5.65 -1.13 3.09
C ILE A 108 -6.95 -0.69 3.74
N SER A 109 -7.32 0.57 3.52
CA SER A 109 -8.63 1.11 3.94
C SER A 109 -9.59 1.08 2.74
N SER A 110 -10.66 0.30 2.80
CA SER A 110 -11.61 0.13 1.69
C SER A 110 -13.07 0.26 2.15
N ASP A 111 -13.94 0.61 1.21
CA ASP A 111 -15.40 0.56 1.39
C ASP A 111 -15.95 -0.88 1.26
N VAL A 112 -15.10 -1.82 0.83
CA VAL A 112 -15.42 -3.25 0.70
C VAL A 112 -15.22 -3.96 2.05
N GLU A 113 -16.20 -4.77 2.44
CA GLU A 113 -16.11 -5.71 3.56
C GLU A 113 -15.73 -7.10 3.02
N LEU A 114 -14.68 -7.71 3.61
CA LEU A 114 -14.21 -9.08 3.33
C LEU A 114 -14.80 -10.11 4.28
#